data_AF-A0A7W2VCE8-F1
#
_entry.id   AF-A0A7W2VCE8-F1
#
_cell.length_a   1.000
_cell.length_b   1.000
_cell.length_c   1.000
_cell.angle_alpha   90.00
_cell.angle_beta   90.00
_cell.angle_gamma   90.00
#
_symmetry.space_group_name_H-M   'P 1'
#
loop_
_entity.id
_entity.type
_entity.pdbx_description
1 polymer ?
#
loop_
_entity_poly.entity_id
_entity_poly.type
_entity_poly.pdbx_seq_one_letter_code
_entity_poly.pdbx_strand_id
1 'polypeptide(L)'
;MKHPLESLLTAGGILLLALISCLLLPAPSLGLVLAQKLMTTFHMVDLNQLYTILFCLWFLALGAIEFFLLRFVWRRWFSLAS
;
A
#
# COMPACT_ATOMS: atom_id res chain seq x y z
N MET A 1 26.36 -11.85 -1.88
CA MET A 1 25.40 -11.09 -1.06
C MET A 1 24.98 -9.88 -1.87
N LYS A 2 23.70 -9.78 -2.26
CA LYS A 2 23.22 -8.72 -3.15
C LYS A 2 23.32 -7.37 -2.45
N HIS A 3 23.75 -6.36 -3.19
CA HIS A 3 24.11 -5.05 -2.67
C HIS A 3 22.90 -4.45 -1.92
N PRO A 4 23.07 -3.88 -0.70
CA PRO A 4 21.96 -3.36 0.08
C PRO A 4 21.14 -2.29 -0.67
N LEU A 5 21.76 -1.60 -1.62
CA LEU A 5 21.10 -0.66 -2.52
C LEU A 5 20.10 -1.33 -3.49
N GLU A 6 20.31 -2.58 -3.92
CA GLU A 6 19.35 -3.29 -4.77
C GLU A 6 18.04 -3.57 -4.01
N SER A 7 18.15 -3.92 -2.72
CA SER A 7 16.99 -4.12 -1.87
C SER A 7 16.22 -2.82 -1.63
N LEU A 8 16.94 -1.72 -1.44
CA LEU A 8 16.38 -0.37 -1.24
C LEU A 8 15.72 0.17 -2.51
N LEU A 9 16.37 -0.01 -3.67
CA LEU A 9 15.83 0.37 -4.98
C LEU A 9 14.57 -0.45 -5.33
N THR A 10 14.56 -1.74 -4.99
CA THR A 10 13.39 -2.60 -5.18
C THR A 10 12.23 -2.15 -4.27
N ALA A 11 12.49 -1.89 -2.99
CA ALA A 11 11.49 -1.37 -2.06
C ALA A 11 10.95 0.01 -2.51
N GLY A 12 11.84 0.90 -2.98
CA GLY A 12 11.45 2.19 -3.56
C GLY A 12 10.63 2.05 -4.84
N GLY A 13 10.97 1.09 -5.71
CA GLY A 13 10.22 0.78 -6.93
C GLY A 13 8.81 0.26 -6.64
N ILE A 14 8.66 -0.60 -5.64
CA ILE A 14 7.36 -1.10 -5.15
C ILE A 14 6.50 0.05 -4.61
N LEU A 15 7.10 0.92 -3.80
CA LEU A 15 6.40 2.10 -3.28
C LEU A 15 5.99 3.07 -4.39
N LEU A 16 6.83 3.23 -5.43
CA LEU A 16 6.55 4.11 -6.56
C LEU A 16 5.45 3.55 -7.48
N LEU A 17 5.45 2.22 -7.72
CA LEU A 17 4.38 1.54 -8.46
C LEU A 17 3.06 1.58 -7.69
N ALA A 18 3.08 1.33 -6.38
CA ALA A 18 1.92 1.51 -5.50
C ALA A 18 1.38 2.95 -5.54
N LEU A 19 2.26 3.96 -5.66
CA LEU A 19 1.87 5.38 -5.73
C LEU A 19 1.11 5.66 -7.02
N ILE A 20 1.64 5.16 -8.15
CA ILE A 20 1.01 5.29 -9.46
C ILE A 20 -0.33 4.53 -9.49
N SER A 21 -0.40 3.32 -8.90
CA SER A 21 -1.66 2.57 -8.76
C SER A 21 -2.70 3.32 -7.93
N CYS A 22 -2.30 3.99 -6.85
CA CYS A 22 -3.20 4.77 -6.00
C CYS A 22 -3.68 6.07 -6.67
N LEU A 23 -2.89 6.64 -7.58
CA LEU A 23 -3.30 7.79 -8.40
C LEU A 23 -4.27 7.37 -9.52
N LEU A 24 -4.16 6.13 -10.00
CA LEU A 24 -5.01 5.59 -11.06
C LEU A 24 -6.32 4.97 -10.54
N LEU A 25 -6.31 4.39 -9.33
CA LEU A 25 -7.51 3.82 -8.69
C LEU A 25 -8.08 4.77 -7.63
N PRO A 26 -9.36 5.18 -7.73
CA PRO A 26 -10.01 5.89 -6.64
C PRO A 26 -10.05 4.96 -5.41
N ALA A 27 -9.53 5.45 -4.28
CA ALA A 27 -9.68 4.75 -3.00
C ALA A 27 -11.17 4.50 -2.71
N PRO A 28 -11.53 3.36 -2.09
CA PRO A 28 -12.92 3.03 -1.82
C PRO A 28 -13.57 4.14 -1.00
N SER A 29 -14.56 4.81 -1.59
CA SER A 29 -15.35 5.81 -0.90
C SER A 29 -16.26 5.10 0.10
N LEU A 30 -15.93 5.22 1.38
CA LEU A 30 -16.80 4.76 2.46
C LEU A 30 -18.15 5.48 2.30
N GLY A 31 -19.25 4.72 2.34
CA GLY A 31 -20.59 5.30 2.35
C GLY A 31 -20.70 6.34 3.47
N LEU A 32 -21.37 7.47 3.20
CA LEU A 32 -21.41 8.66 4.06
C LEU A 32 -21.68 8.33 5.55
N VAL A 33 -22.56 7.35 5.79
CA VAL A 33 -22.94 6.86 7.13
C VAL A 33 -21.78 6.17 7.87
N LEU A 34 -20.98 5.35 7.17
CA LEU A 34 -19.81 4.68 7.74
C LEU A 34 -18.67 5.67 8.00
N ALA A 35 -18.46 6.60 7.07
CA ALA A 35 -17.45 7.64 7.21
C ALA A 35 -17.74 8.52 8.43
N GLN A 36 -19.00 8.93 8.65
CA GLN A 36 -19.40 9.68 9.84
C GLN A 36 -19.25 8.89 11.14
N LYS A 37 -19.59 7.59 11.16
CA LYS A 37 -19.39 6.76 12.35
C LYS A 37 -17.91 6.63 12.72
N LEU A 38 -17.03 6.36 11.74
CA LEU A 38 -15.58 6.32 11.98
C LEU A 38 -15.03 7.68 12.41
N MET A 39 -15.47 8.77 11.77
CA MET A 39 -15.07 10.13 12.09
C MET A 39 -15.40 10.48 13.54
N THR A 40 -16.59 10.12 14.00
CA THR A 40 -17.03 10.32 15.39
C THR A 40 -16.24 9.44 16.36
N THR A 41 -15.95 8.18 16.01
CA THR A 41 -15.14 7.26 16.83
C THR A 41 -13.68 7.71 16.96
N PHE A 42 -13.08 8.21 15.88
CA PHE A 42 -11.68 8.67 15.87
C PHE A 42 -11.54 10.15 16.27
N HIS A 43 -12.64 10.83 16.63
CA HIS A 43 -12.66 12.26 16.99
C HIS A 43 -12.03 13.15 15.89
N MET A 44 -12.16 12.74 14.63
CA MET A 44 -11.59 13.42 13.47
C MET A 44 -12.50 14.56 13.05
N VAL A 45 -11.96 15.78 12.95
CA VAL A 45 -12.71 16.99 12.60
C VAL A 45 -13.06 17.05 11.11
N ASP A 46 -12.25 16.41 10.25
CA ASP A 46 -12.36 16.59 8.80
C ASP A 46 -12.50 15.27 8.03
N LEU A 47 -13.48 15.22 7.13
CA LEU A 47 -13.74 14.04 6.30
C LEU A 47 -12.56 13.79 5.35
N ASN A 48 -11.91 14.86 4.90
CA ASN A 48 -10.71 14.79 4.06
C ASN A 48 -9.50 14.18 4.81
N GLN A 49 -9.37 14.43 6.11
CA GLN A 49 -8.33 13.82 6.94
C GLN A 49 -8.54 12.31 7.08
N LEU A 50 -9.79 11.88 7.29
CA LEU A 50 -10.15 10.46 7.32
C LEU A 50 -9.82 9.78 5.97
N TYR A 51 -10.18 10.40 4.84
CA TYR A 51 -9.84 9.89 3.52
C TYR A 51 -8.33 9.84 3.26
N THR A 52 -7.57 10.79 3.78
CA THR A 52 -6.10 10.79 3.68
C THR A 52 -5.48 9.62 4.45
N ILE A 53 -5.96 9.35 5.67
CA ILE A 53 -5.52 8.18 6.44
C ILE A 53 -5.89 6.88 5.72
N LEU A 54 -7.11 6.77 5.19
CA LEU A 54 -7.54 5.62 4.39
C LEU A 54 -6.67 5.42 3.15
N PHE A 55 -6.36 6.50 2.45
CA PHE A 55 -5.48 6.47 1.29
C PHE A 55 -4.07 6.00 1.67
N CYS A 56 -3.50 6.50 2.77
CA CYS A 56 -2.22 6.04 3.30
C CYS A 56 -2.23 4.56 3.70
N LEU A 57 -3.28 4.09 4.38
CA LEU A 57 -3.45 2.68 4.75
C LEU A 57 -3.58 1.79 3.51
N TRP A 58 -4.35 2.24 2.52
CA TRP A 58 -4.53 1.54 1.25
C TRP A 58 -3.22 1.43 0.46
N PHE A 59 -2.49 2.54 0.37
CA PHE A 59 -1.16 2.57 -0.24
C PHE A 59 -0.19 1.60 0.45
N LEU A 60 -0.16 1.60 1.79
CA LEU A 60 0.68 0.69 2.55
C LEU A 60 0.29 -0.77 2.32
N ALA A 61 -1.01 -1.07 2.26
CA ALA A 61 -1.51 -2.41 1.97
C ALA A 61 -1.12 -2.87 0.57
N LEU A 62 -1.30 -2.04 -0.46
CA LEU A 62 -0.88 -2.34 -1.83
C LEU A 62 0.63 -2.58 -1.90
N GLY A 63 1.44 -1.70 -1.32
CA GLY A 63 2.89 -1.87 -1.28
C GLY A 63 3.33 -3.15 -0.55
N ALA A 64 2.65 -3.51 0.55
CA ALA A 64 2.92 -4.75 1.28
C ALA A 64 2.57 -5.99 0.45
N ILE A 65 1.43 -5.98 -0.26
CA ILE A 65 1.01 -7.07 -1.16
C ILE A 65 2.03 -7.25 -2.28
N GLU A 66 2.45 -6.17 -2.92
CA GLU A 66 3.42 -6.22 -4.02
C GLU A 66 4.78 -6.78 -3.55
N PHE A 67 5.27 -6.33 -2.39
CA PHE A 67 6.47 -6.89 -1.77
C PHE A 67 6.32 -8.39 -1.48
N PHE A 68 5.17 -8.81 -0.97
CA PHE A 68 4.91 -10.22 -0.66
C PHE A 68 4.82 -11.07 -1.93
N LEU A 69 4.19 -10.58 -2.99
CA LEU A 69 4.10 -11.25 -4.29
C LEU A 69 5.47 -11.37 -4.94
N LEU A 70 6.28 -10.31 -4.94
CA LEU A 70 7.65 -10.37 -5.46
C LEU A 70 8.50 -11.36 -4.67
N ARG A 71 8.38 -11.36 -3.33
CA ARG A 71 9.04 -12.35 -2.47
C ARG A 71 8.56 -13.78 -2.75
N PHE A 72 7.26 -13.97 -2.97
CA PHE A 72 6.66 -15.26 -3.26
C PHE A 72 7.12 -15.80 -4.62
N VAL A 73 7.07 -14.99 -5.67
CA VAL A 73 7.56 -15.34 -7.01
C VAL A 73 9.06 -15.63 -6.97
N TRP A 74 9.84 -14.81 -6.26
CA TRP A 74 11.27 -15.06 -6.05
C TRP A 74 11.50 -16.42 -5.40
N ARG A 75 10.82 -16.72 -4.29
CA ARG A 75 10.96 -18.01 -3.58
C ARG A 75 10.52 -19.20 -4.44
N ARG A 76 9.49 -19.05 -5.27
CA ARG A 76 8.96 -20.14 -6.08
C ARG A 76 9.78 -20.41 -7.34
N TRP A 77 10.30 -19.38 -8.00
CA TRP A 77 11.01 -19.53 -9.29
C TRP A 77 12.54 -19.48 -9.17
N PHE A 78 13.10 -18.62 -8.32
CA PHE A 78 14.56 -18.52 -8.15
C PHE A 78 15.16 -19.53 -7.17
N SER A 79 14.35 -20.16 -6.29
CA SER A 79 14.83 -21.19 -5.36
C SER A 79 14.95 -22.59 -5.95
N LEU A 80 14.42 -22.83 -7.15
CA LEU A 80 14.50 -24.14 -7.84
C LEU A 80 15.68 -24.23 -8.81
N ALA A 81 16.38 -23.11 -9.06
CA ALA A 81 17.52 -23.02 -9.97
C ALA A 81 18.89 -23.05 -9.25
N SER A 82 18.91 -23.33 -7.94
CA SER A 82 20.11 -23.56 -7.13
C SER A 82 20.16 -24.98 -6.62
#